data_AF-A0A970RNS7-F1
#
_entry.id   AF-A0A970RNS7-F1
#
_cell.length_a   1.000
_cell.length_b   1.000
_cell.length_c   1.000
_cell.angle_alpha   90.00
_cell.angle_beta   90.00
_cell.angle_gamma   90.00
#
_symmetry.space_group_name_H-M   'P 1'
#
loop_
_entity.id
_entity.type
_entity.pdbx_description
1 polymer ?
#
loop_
_entity_poly.entity_id
_entity_poly.type
_entity_poly.pdbx_seq_one_letter_code
_entity_poly.pdbx_strand_id
1 'polypeptide(L)'
;MKTWLSDPESIIRKIQVGDDELRNEFIRSSLLFVKNAVFRVTRDFYVESSDDFSIALQAFNRAIDRFHSEKGIPFEPYARIIIRNAVLNHIRSEKRARR
;
A
#
# COMPACT_ATOMS: atom_id res chain seq x y z
N MET A 1 16.58 -10.36 -11.66
CA MET A 1 15.19 -10.10 -11.24
C MET A 1 15.26 -9.63 -9.79
N LYS A 2 14.87 -8.38 -9.47
CA LYS A 2 15.17 -7.74 -8.17
C LYS A 2 14.62 -8.57 -6.99
N THR A 3 15.52 -9.16 -6.21
CA THR A 3 15.32 -10.06 -5.05
C THR A 3 15.08 -9.30 -3.73
N TRP A 4 14.45 -8.14 -3.76
CA TRP A 4 14.24 -7.31 -2.55
C TRP A 4 12.91 -7.64 -1.84
N LEU A 5 12.21 -8.68 -2.32
CA LEU A 5 10.97 -9.24 -1.78
C LEU A 5 11.21 -10.48 -0.89
N SER A 6 12.44 -10.92 -0.71
CA SER A 6 12.70 -12.15 0.06
C SER A 6 12.41 -11.98 1.55
N ASP A 7 12.46 -10.75 2.09
CA ASP A 7 12.09 -10.46 3.49
C ASP A 7 11.66 -8.98 3.66
N PRO A 8 10.43 -8.61 3.23
CA PRO A 8 9.90 -7.26 3.45
C PRO A 8 9.78 -6.93 4.94
N GLU A 9 9.61 -7.91 5.82
CA GLU A 9 9.46 -7.71 7.26
C GLU A 9 10.74 -7.20 7.93
N SER A 10 11.92 -7.62 7.47
CA SER A 10 13.20 -7.05 7.93
C SER A 10 13.39 -5.60 7.48
N ILE A 11 13.03 -5.29 6.23
CA ILE A 11 13.08 -3.91 5.69
C ILE A 11 12.17 -2.99 6.48
N ILE A 12 10.93 -3.42 6.74
CA ILE A 12 9.94 -2.63 7.48
C ILE A 12 10.40 -2.35 8.90
N ARG A 13 11.06 -3.29 9.57
CA ARG A 13 11.61 -3.04 10.91
C ARG A 13 12.62 -1.90 10.93
N LYS A 14 13.50 -1.81 9.93
CA LYS A 14 14.45 -0.69 9.80
C LYS A 14 13.72 0.62 9.54
N ILE A 15 12.72 0.61 8.66
CA ILE A 15 11.89 1.78 8.37
C ILE A 15 11.19 2.28 9.64
N GLN A 16 10.61 1.38 10.44
CA GLN A 16 9.90 1.72 11.68
C GLN A 16 10.82 2.31 12.76
N VAL A 17 12.12 2.05 12.69
CA VAL A 17 13.14 2.62 13.60
C VAL A 17 13.66 3.99 13.11
N GLY A 18 13.24 4.45 11.92
CA GLY A 18 13.51 5.81 11.43
C GLY A 18 14.35 5.88 10.15
N ASP A 19 14.52 4.79 9.41
CA ASP A 19 15.21 4.80 8.11
C ASP A 19 14.29 5.33 6.99
N ASP A 20 14.21 6.65 6.87
CA ASP A 20 13.35 7.35 5.91
C ASP A 20 13.82 7.22 4.44
N GLU A 21 15.12 7.02 4.21
CA GLU A 21 15.64 6.77 2.86
C GLU A 21 15.18 5.41 2.36
N LEU A 22 15.35 4.37 3.18
CA LEU A 22 14.88 3.02 2.90
C LEU A 22 13.35 2.99 2.74
N ARG A 23 12.63 3.82 3.52
CA ARG A 23 11.18 3.97 3.38
C ARG A 23 10.80 4.45 1.99
N ASN A 24 11.44 5.52 1.52
CA ASN A 24 11.18 6.10 0.21
C ASN A 24 11.52 5.09 -0.91
N GLU A 25 12.63 4.36 -0.78
CA GLU A 25 12.98 3.30 -1.72
C GLU A 25 11.95 2.15 -1.72
N PHE A 26 11.50 1.72 -0.54
CA PHE A 26 10.53 0.65 -0.39
C PHE A 26 9.17 1.02 -1.00
N ILE A 27 8.71 2.26 -0.78
CA ILE A 27 7.48 2.76 -1.42
C ILE A 27 7.63 2.82 -2.94
N ARG A 28 8.75 3.35 -3.45
CA ARG A 28 9.02 3.43 -4.90
C ARG A 28 9.10 2.06 -5.57
N SER A 29 9.72 1.08 -4.91
CA SER A 29 9.79 -0.29 -5.43
C SER A 29 8.47 -1.04 -5.36
N SER A 30 7.56 -0.62 -4.47
CA SER A 30 6.23 -1.21 -4.28
C SER A 30 5.15 -0.61 -5.18
N LEU A 31 5.44 0.37 -6.02
CA LEU A 31 4.43 1.05 -6.86
C LEU A 31 3.60 0.09 -7.71
N LEU A 32 4.23 -0.93 -8.32
CA LEU A 32 3.52 -1.93 -9.12
C LEU A 32 2.57 -2.78 -8.28
N PHE A 33 2.98 -3.15 -7.06
CA PHE A 33 2.12 -3.86 -6.11
C PHE A 33 0.90 -3.02 -5.73
N VAL A 34 1.10 -1.74 -5.41
CA VAL A 34 0.02 -0.81 -5.07
C VAL A 34 -0.92 -0.62 -6.26
N LYS A 35 -0.38 -0.41 -7.46
CA LYS A 35 -1.16 -0.27 -8.70
C LYS A 35 -2.05 -1.49 -8.94
N ASN A 36 -1.49 -2.69 -8.80
CA ASN A 36 -2.23 -3.94 -8.93
C ASN A 36 -3.33 -4.08 -7.87
N ALA A 37 -3.09 -3.64 -6.64
CA ALA A 37 -4.09 -3.67 -5.58
C ALA A 37 -5.27 -2.73 -5.89
N VAL A 38 -5.00 -1.51 -6.39
CA VAL A 38 -6.04 -0.56 -6.79
C VAL A 38 -6.82 -1.05 -8.01
N PHE A 39 -6.14 -1.53 -9.06
CA PHE A 39 -6.76 -2.06 -10.27
C PHE A 39 -7.78 -3.18 -9.95
N ARG A 40 -7.47 -4.04 -8.97
CA ARG A 40 -8.39 -5.11 -8.55
C ARG A 40 -9.68 -4.60 -7.92
N VAL A 41 -9.69 -3.37 -7.41
CA VAL A 41 -10.85 -2.72 -6.79
C VAL A 41 -11.61 -1.87 -7.79
N THR A 42 -10.92 -1.00 -8.52
CA THR A 42 -11.52 -0.02 -9.44
C THR A 42 -11.87 -0.63 -10.79
N ARG A 43 -11.10 -1.63 -11.25
CA ARG A 43 -11.11 -2.17 -12.62
C ARG A 43 -10.81 -1.12 -13.69
N ASP A 44 -10.17 -0.02 -13.31
CA ASP A 44 -9.79 1.08 -14.18
C ASP A 44 -8.31 0.98 -14.56
N PHE A 45 -7.97 1.14 -15.83
CA PHE A 45 -6.59 1.09 -16.33
C PHE A 45 -5.81 2.41 -16.11
N TYR A 46 -6.50 3.53 -15.83
CA TYR A 46 -5.92 4.85 -15.61
C TYR A 46 -5.64 5.16 -14.12
N VAL A 47 -5.33 4.12 -13.34
CA VAL A 47 -5.12 4.19 -11.87
C VAL A 47 -4.13 5.29 -11.46
N GLU A 48 -3.01 5.44 -12.17
CA GLU A 48 -1.90 6.29 -11.71
C GLU A 48 -2.25 7.78 -11.66
N SER A 49 -3.24 8.21 -12.44
CA SER A 49 -3.74 9.59 -12.46
C SER A 49 -4.96 9.82 -11.56
N SER A 50 -5.42 8.79 -10.83
CA SER A 50 -6.62 8.90 -10.00
C SER A 50 -6.30 9.17 -8.53
N ASP A 51 -7.24 9.81 -7.84
CA ASP A 51 -7.18 10.03 -6.40
C ASP A 51 -7.08 8.69 -5.63
N ASP A 52 -7.61 7.60 -6.18
CA ASP A 52 -7.51 6.26 -5.60
C ASP A 52 -6.06 5.81 -5.42
N PHE A 53 -5.16 6.13 -6.37
CA PHE A 53 -3.77 5.71 -6.27
C PHE A 53 -3.01 6.49 -5.20
N SER A 54 -3.26 7.79 -5.10
CA SER A 54 -2.74 8.62 -4.01
C SER A 54 -3.20 8.11 -2.64
N ILE A 55 -4.48 7.75 -2.52
CA ILE A 55 -5.06 7.18 -1.30
C ILE A 55 -4.45 5.81 -0.99
N ALA A 56 -4.24 4.98 -2.00
CA ALA A 56 -3.60 3.68 -1.87
C ALA A 56 -2.15 3.81 -1.40
N LEU A 57 -1.37 4.77 -1.91
CA LEU A 57 -0.01 5.02 -1.46
C LEU A 57 0.03 5.50 0.00
N GLN A 58 -0.88 6.39 0.40
CA GLN A 58 -1.01 6.79 1.80
C GLN A 58 -1.41 5.61 2.71
N ALA A 59 -2.30 4.73 2.23
CA ALA A 59 -2.69 3.53 2.95
C ALA A 59 -1.53 2.54 3.08
N PHE A 60 -0.74 2.36 2.02
CA PHE A 60 0.47 1.55 2.03
C PHE A 60 1.52 2.09 3.00
N ASN A 61 1.76 3.41 2.99
CA ASN A 61 2.69 4.04 3.92
C ASN A 61 2.27 3.82 5.38
N ARG A 62 0.97 3.95 5.69
CA ARG A 62 0.44 3.62 7.02
C ARG A 62 0.52 2.13 7.36
N ALA A 63 0.40 1.26 6.36
CA ALA A 63 0.57 -0.18 6.56
C ALA A 63 2.01 -0.49 6.99
N ILE A 64 3.02 0.19 6.43
CA ILE A 64 4.42 0.06 6.89
C ILE A 64 4.53 0.43 8.37
N ASP A 65 3.97 1.57 8.78
CA ASP A 65 4.05 2.02 10.19
C ASP A 65 3.38 1.06 11.17
N ARG A 66 2.24 0.47 10.77
CA ARG A 66 1.38 -0.32 11.66
C ARG A 66 1.59 -1.82 11.55
N PHE A 67 2.49 -2.27 10.69
CA PHE A 67 2.75 -3.68 10.54
C PHE A 67 3.47 -4.24 11.77
N HIS A 68 3.02 -5.41 12.23
CA HIS A 68 3.63 -6.13 13.35
C HIS A 68 3.90 -7.56 12.89
N SER A 69 5.17 -7.91 12.69
CA SER A 69 5.58 -9.24 12.23
C SER A 69 5.20 -10.36 13.20
N GLU A 70 5.11 -10.05 14.50
CA GLU A 70 4.73 -10.98 15.57
C GLU A 70 3.32 -11.57 15.40
N LYS A 71 2.46 -10.92 14.60
CA LYS A 71 1.09 -11.41 14.34
C LYS A 71 1.04 -12.59 13.36
N GLY A 72 2.18 -13.03 12.83
CA GLY A 72 2.28 -14.21 11.96
C GLY A 72 1.66 -14.06 10.57
N ILE A 73 1.25 -12.84 10.19
CA ILE A 73 0.73 -12.53 8.86
C ILE A 73 1.85 -11.85 8.07
N PRO A 74 2.19 -12.34 6.86
CA PRO A 74 3.17 -11.66 6.01
C PRO A 74 2.71 -10.25 5.65
N PHE A 75 3.64 -9.35 5.39
CA PHE A 75 3.34 -7.95 5.12
C PHE A 75 2.47 -7.77 3.88
N GLU A 76 2.75 -8.52 2.80
CA GLU A 76 2.08 -8.30 1.52
C GLU A 76 0.55 -8.52 1.57
N PRO A 77 0.02 -9.65 2.10
CA PRO A 77 -1.41 -9.81 2.31
C PRO A 77 -2.01 -8.73 3.23
N TYR A 78 -1.30 -8.37 4.30
CA TYR A 78 -1.74 -7.33 5.23
C TYR A 78 -1.91 -5.98 4.51
N ALA A 79 -0.86 -5.52 3.82
CA ALA A 79 -0.86 -4.26 3.09
C ALA A 79 -1.94 -4.22 2.00
N ARG A 80 -2.15 -5.35 1.31
CA ARG A 80 -3.20 -5.48 0.28
C ARG A 80 -4.60 -5.24 0.84
N ILE A 81 -4.89 -5.74 2.05
CA ILE A 81 -6.16 -5.51 2.73
C ILE A 81 -6.31 -4.03 3.11
N ILE A 82 -5.26 -3.42 3.66
CA ILE A 82 -5.27 -2.00 4.07
C ILE A 82 -5.51 -1.08 2.86
N ILE A 83 -4.79 -1.30 1.75
CA ILE A 83 -4.99 -0.55 0.49
C ILE A 83 -6.43 -0.70 0.00
N ARG A 84 -6.92 -1.94 -0.11
CA ARG A 84 -8.27 -2.21 -0.61
C ARG A 84 -9.33 -1.49 0.22
N ASN A 85 -9.23 -1.55 1.54
CA ASN A 85 -10.20 -0.92 2.43
C ASN A 85 -10.18 0.61 2.30
N ALA A 86 -8.99 1.22 2.19
CA ALA A 86 -8.85 2.66 2.02
C ALA A 86 -9.50 3.14 0.71
N VAL A 87 -9.21 2.46 -0.41
CA VAL A 87 -9.77 2.79 -1.73
C VAL A 87 -11.29 2.58 -1.75
N LEU A 88 -11.79 1.46 -1.24
CA LEU A 88 -13.24 1.21 -1.16
C LEU A 88 -13.97 2.28 -0.33
N ASN A 89 -13.37 2.71 0.78
CA ASN A 89 -13.95 3.77 1.60
C ASN A 89 -13.99 5.10 0.87
N HIS A 90 -12.95 5.43 0.10
CA HIS A 90 -12.94 6.63 -0.73
C HIS A 90 -14.03 6.60 -1.80
N ILE A 91 -14.09 5.55 -2.62
CA ILE A 91 -15.11 5.38 -3.67
C ILE A 91 -16.54 5.48 -3.09
N ARG A 92 -16.77 4.88 -1.91
CA ARG A 92 -18.06 4.97 -1.20
C ARG A 92 -18.37 6.40 -0.76
N SER A 93 -17.38 7.16 -0.30
CA SER A 93 -17.54 8.55 0.12
C SER A 93 -17.84 9.48 -1.07
N GLU A 94 -17.13 9.32 -2.19
CA GLU A 94 -17.38 10.09 -3.41
C GLU A 94 -18.80 9.88 -3.95
N LYS A 95 -19.26 8.62 -3.98
CA LYS A 95 -20.63 8.28 -4.41
C LYS A 95 -21.71 8.93 -3.54
N ARG A 96 -21.43 9.19 -2.26
CA ARG A 96 -22.37 9.90 -1.36
C ARG A 96 -22.35 11.40 -1.59
N ALA A 97 -21.19 11.99 -1.84
CA ALA A 97 -21.05 13.42 -2.09
C ALA A 97 -21.65 13.87 -3.43
N ARG A 98 -21.77 12.95 -4.41
CA ARG A 98 -22.37 13.21 -5.72
C ARG A 98 -23.89 12.94 -5.77
N ARG A 99 -24.53 12.66 -4.63
CA ARG A 99 -26.00 12.51 -4.50
C ARG A 99 -26.59 13.74 -3.84
#